data_AF-A0A238WGT2-F1
#
_entry.id   AF-A0A238WGT2-F1
#
_cell.length_a   1.000
_cell.length_b   1.000
_cell.length_c   1.000
_cell.angle_alpha   90.00
_cell.angle_beta   90.00
_cell.angle_gamma   90.00
#
_symmetry.space_group_name_H-M   'P 1'
#
loop_
_entity.id
_entity.type
_entity.pdbx_description
1 polymer ?
#
loop_
_entity_poly.entity_id
_entity_poly.type
_entity_poly.pdbx_seq_one_letter_code
_entity_poly.pdbx_strand_id
1 'polypeptide(L)'
;MCYLAIVRRCDGSGTVDDRGRVVARAPSLSSVLAVRASASAAGTLAVPAESRHAFLDLTALGRQEGREEPKGRVDAVREAVPDFSACGHGSLAGDRAVSTCAARDAGMIVLMGLIDLSHAIEHQMTTYPGLPGPEIGVHLSFEGSAEHYDPGTEFAIGRISMIANTGTYLDTPAHRFRDGHDLAGLSLERCAMLPAVVVDADGAIGPDVLPGGRLDGMAVLLRTGWDRRWGTAHYGDPDHPYLTEAGAQVLVERGATLAGIDSVNIDDTTTGQRPAHTTLLAAGIPVVEHLTGLHLLPHTGAHFTAVPPSIDGMATFPVRAFAHVP
;
A
#
# COMPACT_ATOMS: atom_id res chain seq x y z
N MET A 1 -23.78 -8.45 -9.36
CA MET A 1 -22.38 -8.74 -9.67
C MET A 1 -22.04 -8.15 -11.04
N CYS A 2 -21.16 -7.16 -11.09
CA CYS A 2 -20.62 -6.63 -12.34
C CYS A 2 -19.23 -7.24 -12.55
N TYR A 3 -18.99 -7.85 -13.71
CA TYR A 3 -17.64 -8.27 -14.10
C TYR A 3 -17.04 -7.21 -15.02
N LEU A 4 -15.77 -6.85 -14.79
CA LEU A 4 -14.99 -5.99 -15.66
C LEU A 4 -14.18 -6.88 -16.62
N ALA A 5 -14.41 -6.74 -17.92
CA ALA A 5 -13.57 -7.35 -18.95
C ALA A 5 -12.75 -6.25 -19.65
N ILE A 6 -11.42 -6.40 -19.65
CA ILE A 6 -10.50 -5.48 -20.35
C ILE A 6 -10.29 -6.03 -21.76
N VAL A 7 -10.68 -5.25 -22.78
CA VAL A 7 -10.41 -5.56 -24.19
C VAL A 7 -9.46 -4.51 -24.76
N ARG A 8 -8.32 -4.92 -25.32
CA ARG A 8 -7.41 -4.06 -26.08
C ARG A 8 -7.80 -4.11 -27.57
N ARG A 9 -7.96 -2.96 -28.23
CA ARG A 9 -7.91 -2.87 -29.69
C ARG A 9 -6.48 -2.63 -30.16
N CYS A 10 -6.12 -3.25 -31.28
CA CYS A 10 -4.95 -2.88 -32.08
C CYS A 10 -5.47 -2.59 -33.49
N ASP A 11 -5.49 -1.33 -33.88
CA ASP A 11 -5.84 -0.93 -35.24
C ASP A 11 -4.54 -0.80 -36.04
N GLY A 12 -4.30 -1.72 -36.98
CA GLY A 12 -3.15 -1.68 -37.88
C GLY A 12 -3.38 -2.52 -39.12
N SER A 13 -3.61 -1.88 -40.27
CA SER A 13 -3.62 -2.52 -41.59
C SER A 13 -2.18 -2.76 -42.05
N GLY A 14 -1.79 -4.02 -42.25
CA GLY A 14 -0.51 -4.40 -42.87
C GLY A 14 -0.68 -4.78 -44.34
N THR A 15 0.20 -4.32 -45.21
CA THR A 15 0.31 -4.78 -46.61
C THR A 15 1.28 -5.96 -46.73
N VAL A 16 1.00 -6.84 -47.70
CA VAL A 16 1.76 -8.07 -47.98
C VAL A 16 2.56 -7.86 -49.26
N ASP A 17 3.83 -8.27 -49.30
CA ASP A 17 4.64 -8.20 -50.52
C ASP A 17 4.34 -9.36 -51.50
N ASP A 18 4.84 -9.26 -52.74
CA ASP A 18 4.58 -10.24 -53.82
C ASP A 18 5.19 -11.64 -53.57
N ARG A 19 5.81 -11.86 -52.40
CA ARG A 19 6.29 -13.16 -51.93
C ARG A 19 5.57 -13.64 -50.67
N GLY A 20 4.50 -12.96 -50.27
CA GLY A 20 3.60 -13.39 -49.19
C GLY A 20 4.12 -13.07 -47.78
N ARG A 21 5.06 -12.13 -47.59
CA ARG A 21 5.50 -11.72 -46.25
C ARG A 21 4.70 -10.52 -45.76
N VAL A 22 4.14 -10.64 -44.55
CA VAL A 22 3.52 -9.51 -43.83
C VAL A 22 4.63 -8.67 -43.21
N VAL A 23 4.76 -7.41 -43.63
CA VAL A 23 5.66 -6.45 -42.98
C VAL A 23 4.85 -5.68 -41.94
N ALA A 24 4.88 -6.11 -40.68
CA ALA A 24 4.18 -5.42 -39.60
C ALA A 24 4.97 -4.17 -39.13
N ARG A 25 4.32 -3.00 -39.09
CA ARG A 25 4.76 -1.89 -38.23
C ARG A 25 4.24 -2.14 -36.81
N ALA A 26 5.04 -1.82 -35.80
CA ALA A 26 4.67 -1.96 -34.39
C ALA A 26 3.41 -1.12 -34.05
N PRO A 27 2.42 -1.66 -33.30
CA PRO A 27 1.26 -0.89 -32.90
C PRO A 27 1.54 -0.03 -31.65
N SER A 28 1.07 1.22 -31.66
CA SER A 28 0.98 2.07 -30.48
C SER A 28 -0.29 1.74 -29.69
N LEU A 29 -0.22 1.75 -28.36
CA LEU A 29 -1.36 1.53 -27.47
C LEU A 29 -2.26 2.77 -27.43
N SER A 30 -3.54 2.64 -27.77
CA SER A 30 -4.54 3.67 -27.49
C SER A 30 -5.93 3.06 -27.21
N SER A 31 -6.45 3.36 -26.02
CA SER A 31 -7.84 3.24 -25.53
C SER A 31 -8.39 1.88 -25.02
N VAL A 32 -9.06 1.95 -23.86
CA VAL A 32 -9.84 0.89 -23.17
C VAL A 32 -11.33 1.27 -23.26
N LEU A 33 -12.19 0.34 -23.67
CA LEU A 33 -13.65 0.51 -23.72
C LEU A 33 -14.32 -0.39 -22.66
N ALA A 34 -15.10 0.20 -21.75
CA ALA A 34 -15.91 -0.53 -20.77
C ALA A 34 -17.33 -0.74 -21.31
N VAL A 35 -17.83 -1.98 -21.29
CA VAL A 35 -19.23 -2.30 -21.67
C VAL A 35 -19.98 -2.80 -20.44
N ARG A 36 -21.16 -2.21 -20.19
CA ARG A 36 -22.10 -2.59 -19.13
C ARG A 36 -22.96 -3.75 -19.63
N ALA A 37 -22.91 -4.91 -18.97
CA ALA A 37 -23.87 -6.00 -19.20
C ALA A 37 -24.87 -6.04 -18.03
N SER A 38 -26.17 -6.08 -18.33
CA SER A 38 -27.23 -6.33 -17.36
C SER A 38 -27.70 -7.79 -17.45
N ALA A 39 -27.76 -8.48 -16.32
CA ALA A 39 -28.33 -9.82 -16.24
C ALA A 39 -29.86 -9.73 -16.02
N SER A 40 -30.66 -10.50 -16.77
CA SER A 40 -32.07 -10.73 -16.43
C SER A 40 -32.22 -12.01 -15.60
N ALA A 41 -33.31 -12.11 -14.85
CA ALA A 41 -33.57 -13.06 -13.75
C ALA A 41 -33.66 -14.55 -14.13
N ALA A 42 -33.18 -14.95 -15.31
CA ALA A 42 -33.13 -16.34 -15.76
C ALA A 42 -31.74 -16.69 -16.31
N GLY A 43 -30.68 -16.41 -15.53
CA GLY A 43 -29.37 -17.09 -15.62
C GLY A 43 -28.69 -17.23 -16.99
N THR A 44 -29.06 -16.44 -18.00
CA THR A 44 -28.53 -16.59 -19.36
C THR A 44 -27.96 -15.26 -19.83
N LEU A 45 -26.64 -15.19 -20.02
CA LEU A 45 -25.98 -14.08 -20.70
C LEU A 45 -26.28 -14.18 -22.20
N ALA A 46 -27.03 -13.21 -22.74
CA ALA A 46 -27.16 -13.05 -24.19
C ALA A 46 -26.03 -12.16 -24.71
N VAL A 47 -25.09 -12.74 -25.47
CA VAL A 47 -24.09 -12.01 -26.25
C VAL A 47 -24.63 -11.84 -27.67
N PRO A 48 -24.59 -10.64 -28.28
CA PRO A 48 -25.13 -10.43 -29.64
C PRO A 48 -24.36 -11.27 -30.67
N ALA A 49 -25.08 -11.75 -31.69
CA ALA A 49 -24.68 -12.84 -32.59
C ALA A 49 -23.56 -12.55 -33.61
N GLU A 50 -22.69 -11.56 -33.38
CA GLU A 50 -21.48 -11.36 -34.20
C GLU A 50 -20.24 -11.27 -33.32
N SER A 51 -19.74 -12.41 -32.84
CA SER A 51 -18.42 -12.48 -32.20
C SER A 51 -17.80 -13.84 -32.48
N ARG A 52 -16.73 -13.87 -33.29
CA ARG A 52 -15.92 -15.07 -33.52
C ARG A 52 -14.90 -15.20 -32.38
N HIS A 53 -14.82 -16.38 -31.78
CA HIS A 53 -13.94 -16.70 -30.67
C HIS A 53 -12.90 -17.75 -31.11
N ALA A 54 -11.66 -17.59 -30.67
CA ALA A 54 -10.64 -18.63 -30.75
C ALA A 54 -9.79 -18.62 -29.47
N PHE A 55 -9.61 -19.80 -28.89
CA PHE A 55 -8.69 -20.07 -27.77
C PHE A 55 -7.27 -20.30 -28.30
N LEU A 56 -6.24 -19.96 -27.52
CA LEU A 56 -4.90 -20.51 -27.75
C LEU A 56 -4.15 -20.86 -26.47
N ASP A 57 -3.51 -22.02 -26.58
CA ASP A 57 -2.72 -22.82 -25.64
C ASP A 57 -1.38 -22.16 -25.27
N LEU A 58 -0.99 -22.23 -23.99
CA LEU A 58 0.22 -21.62 -23.41
C LEU A 58 1.34 -22.66 -23.24
N THR A 59 1.76 -23.31 -24.32
CA THR A 59 2.94 -24.18 -24.28
C THR A 59 4.00 -23.71 -25.27
N ALA A 60 4.88 -22.79 -24.84
CA ALA A 60 6.24 -22.61 -25.37
C ALA A 60 7.05 -21.60 -24.53
N LEU A 61 7.38 -21.95 -23.27
CA LEU A 61 8.50 -21.32 -22.58
C LEU A 61 9.80 -21.86 -23.19
N GLY A 62 10.37 -21.10 -24.13
CA GLY A 62 11.71 -21.30 -24.65
C GLY A 62 12.77 -20.84 -23.63
N ARG A 63 13.76 -21.71 -23.42
CA ARG A 63 14.94 -21.56 -22.55
C ARG A 63 15.58 -20.15 -22.57
N GLN A 64 15.91 -19.64 -21.39
CA GLN A 64 16.95 -18.61 -21.24
C GLN A 64 18.30 -19.29 -21.01
N GLU A 65 19.27 -19.03 -21.89
CA GLU A 65 20.69 -19.21 -21.61
C GLU A 65 21.42 -17.87 -21.77
N GLY A 66 22.16 -17.49 -20.72
CA GLY A 66 23.41 -16.72 -20.79
C GLY A 66 23.38 -15.27 -21.24
N ARG A 67 23.25 -14.33 -20.29
CA ARG A 67 23.96 -13.04 -20.36
C ARG A 67 24.58 -12.74 -19.00
N GLU A 68 25.90 -12.81 -18.93
CA GLU A 68 26.72 -12.30 -17.82
C GLU A 68 26.69 -10.76 -17.82
N GLU A 69 26.53 -10.18 -16.62
CA GLU A 69 26.81 -8.77 -16.36
C GLU A 69 28.31 -8.51 -16.26
N PRO A 70 28.84 -7.37 -16.76
CA PRO A 70 30.22 -7.02 -16.51
C PRO A 70 30.40 -6.50 -15.08
N LYS A 71 31.06 -7.29 -14.24
CA LYS A 71 31.60 -6.87 -12.95
C LYS A 71 32.78 -5.91 -13.16
N GLY A 72 32.68 -4.74 -12.50
CA GLY A 72 33.84 -4.02 -12.00
C GLY A 72 33.88 -2.55 -12.37
N ARG A 73 33.74 -1.68 -11.37
CA ARG A 73 34.80 -0.79 -10.87
C ARG A 73 34.20 0.19 -9.83
N VAL A 74 34.59 0.00 -8.57
CA VAL A 74 34.41 0.98 -7.51
C VAL A 74 35.49 2.04 -7.67
N ASP A 75 35.12 3.28 -7.96
CA ASP A 75 35.98 4.45 -7.77
C ASP A 75 35.19 5.56 -7.05
N ALA A 76 35.91 6.30 -6.21
CA ALA A 76 35.46 7.11 -5.07
C ALA A 76 34.29 8.08 -5.28
N VAL A 77 33.44 8.16 -4.24
CA VAL A 77 32.42 9.18 -4.02
C VAL A 77 33.07 10.57 -4.08
N ARG A 78 32.60 11.44 -4.99
CA ARG A 78 32.81 12.88 -4.90
C ARG A 78 31.57 13.52 -4.30
N GLU A 79 31.75 14.21 -3.18
CA GLU A 79 30.72 15.08 -2.62
C GLU A 79 30.40 16.19 -3.63
N ALA A 80 29.12 16.32 -3.99
CA ALA A 80 28.60 17.47 -4.71
C ALA A 80 27.51 18.11 -3.85
N VAL A 81 27.70 19.38 -3.48
CA VAL A 81 26.68 20.22 -2.85
C VAL A 81 25.80 20.78 -3.98
N PRO A 82 24.47 20.57 -3.98
CA PRO A 82 23.62 21.12 -5.02
C PRO A 82 23.54 22.66 -4.93
N ASP A 83 23.70 23.32 -6.09
CA ASP A 83 23.55 24.77 -6.26
C ASP A 83 22.09 25.10 -6.62
N PHE A 84 21.46 25.97 -5.81
CA PHE A 84 20.07 26.43 -5.97
C PHE A 84 19.96 27.78 -6.70
N SER A 85 20.98 28.18 -7.47
CA SER A 85 21.02 29.47 -8.18
C SER A 85 20.01 29.64 -9.33
N ALA A 86 19.11 28.67 -9.57
CA ALA A 86 18.06 28.75 -10.61
C ALA A 86 16.70 29.31 -10.15
N CYS A 87 16.58 29.89 -8.94
CA CYS A 87 15.39 30.64 -8.54
C CYS A 87 15.47 32.10 -9.03
N GLY A 88 15.10 32.31 -10.29
CA GLY A 88 15.00 33.63 -10.91
C GLY A 88 13.98 34.53 -10.21
N HIS A 89 14.42 35.74 -9.82
CA HIS A 89 13.57 36.83 -9.36
C HIS A 89 12.79 37.40 -10.56
N GLY A 90 11.50 37.07 -10.66
CA GLY A 90 10.55 37.69 -11.59
C GLY A 90 9.69 38.73 -10.88
N SER A 91 9.99 40.01 -11.08
CA SER A 91 9.14 41.14 -10.68
C SER A 91 7.99 41.29 -11.68
N LEU A 92 6.75 41.29 -11.20
CA LEU A 92 5.61 41.88 -11.91
C LEU A 92 4.72 42.63 -10.92
N ALA A 93 4.72 43.96 -11.04
CA ALA A 93 3.77 44.87 -10.44
C ALA A 93 2.43 44.79 -11.18
N GLY A 94 1.31 44.82 -10.44
CA GLY A 94 -0.02 44.99 -11.01
C GLY A 94 -1.14 44.58 -10.06
N ASP A 95 -1.74 45.57 -9.38
CA ASP A 95 -2.94 45.43 -8.58
C ASP A 95 -4.10 44.78 -9.34
N ARG A 96 -4.74 43.76 -8.74
CA ARG A 96 -6.21 43.53 -8.76
C ARG A 96 -6.63 42.33 -7.91
N ALA A 97 -7.45 42.65 -6.90
CA ALA A 97 -8.52 41.87 -6.29
C ALA A 97 -8.24 40.40 -5.91
N VAL A 98 -8.04 40.18 -4.61
CA VAL A 98 -8.25 38.90 -3.92
C VAL A 98 -9.72 38.51 -4.11
N SER A 99 -9.99 37.51 -4.94
CA SER A 99 -11.28 36.83 -5.00
C SER A 99 -11.15 35.50 -4.26
N THR A 100 -11.79 35.43 -3.10
CA THR A 100 -11.94 34.20 -2.33
C THR A 100 -12.88 33.24 -3.07
N CYS A 101 -12.30 32.29 -3.80
CA CYS A 101 -13.05 31.15 -4.32
C CYS A 101 -13.34 30.20 -3.16
N ALA A 102 -14.55 30.29 -2.62
CA ALA A 102 -15.13 29.28 -1.76
C ALA A 102 -14.97 27.89 -2.39
N ALA A 103 -14.39 26.96 -1.64
CA ALA A 103 -14.37 25.55 -1.96
C ALA A 103 -15.82 25.09 -2.15
N ARG A 104 -16.21 24.88 -3.41
CA ARG A 104 -17.44 24.18 -3.74
C ARG A 104 -17.16 22.70 -3.53
N ASP A 105 -17.94 22.09 -2.65
CA ASP A 105 -18.10 20.64 -2.51
C ASP A 105 -18.23 20.02 -3.91
N ALA A 106 -17.11 19.48 -4.40
CA ALA A 106 -17.12 18.58 -5.53
C ALA A 106 -17.46 17.21 -4.96
N GLY A 107 -18.76 16.89 -5.00
CA GLY A 107 -19.27 15.56 -4.71
C GLY A 107 -18.46 14.51 -5.48
N MET A 108 -17.65 13.78 -4.73
CA MET A 108 -16.80 12.72 -5.23
C MET A 108 -17.73 11.57 -5.66
N ILE A 109 -17.84 11.34 -6.95
CA ILE A 109 -18.46 10.10 -7.44
C ILE A 109 -17.47 8.98 -7.09
N VAL A 110 -17.68 8.35 -5.92
CA VAL A 110 -16.86 7.24 -5.42
C VAL A 110 -17.18 6.00 -6.25
N LEU A 111 -16.59 5.91 -7.44
CA LEU A 111 -16.70 4.74 -8.32
C LEU A 111 -15.82 3.57 -7.87
N MET A 112 -14.98 3.76 -6.85
CA MET A 112 -14.26 2.70 -6.14
C MET A 112 -14.14 3.11 -4.66
N GLY A 113 -14.85 2.40 -3.78
CA GLY A 113 -14.92 2.67 -2.34
C GLY A 113 -13.65 2.28 -1.58
N LEU A 114 -12.47 2.59 -2.11
CA LEU A 114 -11.19 2.31 -1.45
C LEU A 114 -10.76 3.52 -0.63
N ILE A 115 -10.51 3.29 0.65
CA ILE A 115 -10.01 4.28 1.61
C ILE A 115 -8.59 3.89 1.97
N ASP A 116 -7.66 4.79 1.72
CA ASP A 116 -6.27 4.65 2.10
C ASP A 116 -6.10 4.90 3.60
N LEU A 117 -5.41 3.99 4.28
CA LEU A 117 -5.24 3.99 5.73
C LEU A 117 -3.77 4.08 6.13
N SER A 118 -2.90 4.50 5.22
CA SER A 118 -1.45 4.57 5.45
C SER A 118 -0.91 5.98 5.41
N HIS A 119 0.06 6.26 6.27
CA HIS A 119 0.89 7.45 6.13
C HIS A 119 1.88 7.32 4.96
N ALA A 120 2.13 8.41 4.25
CA ALA A 120 3.15 8.44 3.21
C ALA A 120 4.55 8.30 3.84
N ILE A 121 5.42 7.54 3.17
CA ILE A 121 6.83 7.41 3.58
C ILE A 121 7.64 8.49 2.86
N GLU A 122 8.24 9.40 3.63
CA GLU A 122 8.98 10.56 3.15
C GLU A 122 10.43 10.52 3.63
N HIS A 123 11.35 11.07 2.82
CA HIS A 123 12.76 11.10 3.17
C HIS A 123 13.00 11.81 4.52
N GLN A 124 13.78 11.18 5.40
CA GLN A 124 14.11 11.70 6.74
C GLN A 124 12.90 11.93 7.66
N MET A 125 11.72 11.38 7.34
CA MET A 125 10.59 11.48 8.23
C MET A 125 10.85 10.77 9.56
N THR A 126 10.26 11.29 10.64
CA THR A 126 10.22 10.60 11.92
C THR A 126 8.96 9.75 11.99
N THR A 127 9.11 8.43 12.00
CA THR A 127 8.00 7.49 12.31
C THR A 127 7.88 7.30 13.82
N TYR A 128 8.99 6.89 14.44
CA TYR A 128 9.07 6.64 15.87
C TYR A 128 10.23 7.48 16.44
N PRO A 129 10.01 8.25 17.54
CA PRO A 129 11.07 9.06 18.11
C PRO A 129 12.33 8.24 18.46
N GLY A 130 13.48 8.67 17.93
CA GLY A 130 14.78 8.03 18.17
C GLY A 130 15.18 6.96 17.15
N LEU A 131 14.29 6.55 16.24
CA LEU A 131 14.69 5.70 15.10
C LEU A 131 15.20 6.57 13.93
N PRO A 132 16.21 6.10 13.18
CA PRO A 132 16.64 6.75 11.94
C PRO A 132 15.49 6.85 10.93
N GLY A 133 15.33 8.01 10.31
CA GLY A 133 14.39 8.20 9.21
C GLY A 133 14.85 7.49 7.93
N PRO A 134 13.93 7.23 6.99
CA PRO A 134 14.26 6.57 5.72
C PRO A 134 15.12 7.47 4.82
N GLU A 135 16.16 6.88 4.24
CA GLU A 135 16.97 7.47 3.19
C GLU A 135 16.41 7.07 1.84
N ILE A 136 15.74 8.00 1.15
CA ILE A 136 15.13 7.77 -0.15
C ILE A 136 15.97 8.53 -1.17
N GLY A 137 16.47 7.83 -2.17
CA GLY A 137 17.36 8.40 -3.17
C GLY A 137 17.27 7.67 -4.50
N VAL A 138 18.22 7.99 -5.37
CA VAL A 138 18.27 7.47 -6.74
C VAL A 138 19.46 6.52 -6.87
N HIS A 139 19.20 5.30 -7.35
CA HIS A 139 20.23 4.34 -7.75
C HIS A 139 20.71 4.59 -9.18
N LEU A 140 19.77 4.88 -10.09
CA LEU A 140 20.03 5.24 -11.48
C LEU A 140 19.12 6.43 -11.83
N SER A 141 19.68 7.55 -12.28
CA SER A 141 18.89 8.71 -12.71
C SER A 141 18.43 8.56 -14.15
N PHE A 142 17.52 9.44 -14.59
CA PHE A 142 17.11 9.51 -15.99
C PHE A 142 18.32 9.80 -16.89
N GLU A 143 19.16 10.76 -16.53
CA GLU A 143 20.39 11.10 -17.27
C GLU A 143 21.35 9.91 -17.29
N GLY A 144 21.55 9.25 -16.14
CA GLY A 144 22.39 8.06 -16.04
C GLY A 144 21.88 6.91 -16.93
N SER A 145 20.56 6.72 -17.01
CA SER A 145 19.98 5.74 -17.94
C SER A 145 20.16 6.16 -19.40
N ALA A 146 20.00 7.44 -19.74
CA ALA A 146 20.17 7.95 -21.10
C ALA A 146 21.58 7.69 -21.66
N GLU A 147 22.60 7.66 -20.80
CA GLU A 147 23.98 7.33 -21.17
C GLU A 147 24.21 5.84 -21.51
N HIS A 148 23.34 4.96 -21.00
CA HIS A 148 23.51 3.50 -21.09
C HIS A 148 22.51 2.81 -22.03
N TYR A 149 21.42 3.48 -22.39
CA TYR A 149 20.32 2.92 -23.20
C TYR A 149 20.13 3.68 -24.52
N ASP A 150 19.43 3.04 -25.46
CA ASP A 150 19.19 3.61 -26.79
C ASP A 150 18.42 4.95 -26.72
N PRO A 151 18.65 5.89 -27.67
CA PRO A 151 17.95 7.17 -27.71
C PRO A 151 16.43 7.02 -27.60
N GLY A 152 15.83 7.77 -26.68
CA GLY A 152 14.41 7.70 -26.37
C GLY A 152 14.03 6.71 -25.26
N THR A 153 15.01 6.06 -24.62
CA THR A 153 14.80 5.16 -23.47
C THR A 153 15.47 5.71 -22.22
N GLU A 154 14.69 6.37 -21.36
CA GLU A 154 15.18 6.94 -20.09
C GLU A 154 14.26 6.55 -18.94
N PHE A 155 14.83 6.20 -17.79
CA PHE A 155 14.11 5.83 -16.58
C PHE A 155 14.99 6.03 -15.34
N ALA A 156 14.34 6.21 -14.18
CA ALA A 156 15.04 6.23 -12.91
C ALA A 156 14.76 4.96 -12.10
N ILE A 157 15.76 4.49 -11.36
CA ILE A 157 15.62 3.45 -10.34
C ILE A 157 15.86 4.11 -8.99
N GLY A 158 14.86 4.07 -8.12
CA GLY A 158 14.99 4.53 -6.74
C GLY A 158 15.75 3.53 -5.86
N ARG A 159 16.36 4.02 -4.79
CA ARG A 159 16.89 3.23 -3.68
C ARG A 159 16.31 3.77 -2.39
N ILE A 160 15.95 2.85 -1.49
CA ILE A 160 15.55 3.18 -0.13
C ILE A 160 16.39 2.39 0.87
N SER A 161 16.83 3.06 1.93
CA SER A 161 17.41 2.45 3.13
C SER A 161 16.59 2.92 4.32
N MET A 162 15.98 2.01 5.08
CA MET A 162 15.07 2.38 6.16
C MET A 162 14.98 1.29 7.23
N ILE A 163 14.56 1.70 8.44
CA ILE A 163 14.10 0.76 9.46
C ILE A 163 12.73 0.21 9.02
N ALA A 164 12.49 -1.07 9.22
CA ALA A 164 11.29 -1.71 8.70
C ALA A 164 9.98 -1.30 9.42
N ASN A 165 10.10 -0.82 10.66
CA ASN A 165 9.05 -0.15 11.42
C ASN A 165 8.98 1.35 11.02
N THR A 166 8.73 1.64 9.73
CA THR A 166 8.60 3.00 9.17
C THR A 166 7.21 3.21 8.57
N GLY A 167 6.57 4.36 8.79
CA GLY A 167 5.22 4.64 8.32
C GLY A 167 4.21 3.68 8.94
N THR A 168 3.17 3.33 8.18
CA THR A 168 2.22 2.27 8.54
C THR A 168 2.81 0.92 8.19
N TYR A 169 2.97 0.03 9.17
CA TYR A 169 3.63 -1.27 9.00
C TYR A 169 2.86 -2.40 9.67
N LEU A 170 3.22 -3.63 9.30
CA LEU A 170 2.69 -4.85 9.91
C LEU A 170 3.79 -5.61 10.63
N ASP A 171 3.47 -6.14 11.81
CA ASP A 171 4.32 -7.05 12.58
C ASP A 171 3.81 -8.49 12.53
N THR A 172 4.73 -9.41 12.25
CA THR A 172 4.50 -10.86 12.29
C THR A 172 5.01 -11.47 13.60
N PRO A 173 4.68 -12.73 13.93
CA PRO A 173 5.15 -13.38 15.16
C PRO A 173 6.67 -13.36 15.35
N ALA A 174 7.46 -13.41 14.27
CA ALA A 174 8.91 -13.28 14.32
C ALA A 174 9.40 -11.97 14.97
N HIS A 175 8.56 -10.93 15.02
CA HIS A 175 8.91 -9.64 15.63
C HIS A 175 9.15 -9.79 17.14
N ARG A 176 8.46 -10.76 17.76
CA ARG A 176 8.52 -11.02 19.20
C ARG A 176 9.12 -12.38 19.55
N PHE A 177 8.90 -13.40 18.72
CA PHE A 177 9.25 -14.79 19.00
C PHE A 177 10.26 -15.30 17.97
N ARG A 178 11.41 -15.80 18.44
CA ARG A 178 12.50 -16.27 17.57
C ARG A 178 12.08 -17.38 16.60
N ASP A 179 11.13 -18.22 17.01
CA ASP A 179 10.59 -19.32 16.22
C ASP A 179 9.27 -18.94 15.51
N GLY A 180 8.87 -17.68 15.59
CA GLY A 180 7.70 -17.14 14.88
C GLY A 180 7.97 -17.06 13.37
N HIS A 181 6.89 -17.13 12.58
CA HIS A 181 7.02 -16.91 11.15
C HIS A 181 7.26 -15.43 10.84
N ASP A 182 8.01 -15.17 9.78
CA ASP A 182 8.33 -13.84 9.26
C ASP A 182 7.30 -13.40 8.20
N LEU A 183 7.62 -12.36 7.44
CA LEU A 183 6.76 -11.83 6.36
C LEU A 183 6.62 -12.80 5.18
N ALA A 184 7.65 -13.60 4.88
CA ALA A 184 7.57 -14.62 3.84
C ALA A 184 6.65 -15.78 4.26
N GLY A 185 6.59 -16.07 5.56
CA GLY A 185 5.67 -17.05 6.16
C GLY A 185 4.26 -16.54 6.46
N LEU A 186 3.97 -15.24 6.28
CA LEU A 186 2.65 -14.68 6.55
C LEU A 186 1.63 -15.10 5.48
N SER A 187 0.58 -15.81 5.89
CA SER A 187 -0.52 -16.20 4.99
C SER A 187 -1.42 -15.00 4.66
N LEU A 188 -1.88 -14.91 3.42
CA LEU A 188 -2.72 -13.78 2.96
C LEU A 188 -4.08 -13.74 3.67
N GLU A 189 -4.59 -14.89 4.10
CA GLU A 189 -5.81 -15.01 4.90
C GLU A 189 -5.72 -14.31 6.27
N ARG A 190 -4.51 -13.90 6.69
CA ARG A 190 -4.27 -13.15 7.92
C ARG A 190 -4.22 -11.63 7.72
N CYS A 191 -4.17 -11.14 6.48
CA CYS A 191 -3.92 -9.72 6.22
C CYS A 191 -4.60 -9.14 4.97
N ALA A 192 -5.31 -9.94 4.17
CA ALA A 192 -5.98 -9.50 2.96
C ALA A 192 -7.50 -9.67 3.05
N MET A 193 -8.24 -8.63 2.65
CA MET A 193 -9.69 -8.64 2.48
C MET A 193 -10.47 -9.10 3.73
N LEU A 194 -9.96 -8.81 4.92
CA LEU A 194 -10.56 -9.21 6.19
C LEU A 194 -11.80 -8.36 6.47
N PRO A 195 -12.96 -8.93 6.84
CA PRO A 195 -14.05 -8.16 7.41
C PRO A 195 -13.54 -7.31 8.58
N ALA A 196 -13.79 -6.00 8.53
CA ALA A 196 -13.28 -5.08 9.53
C ALA A 196 -14.36 -4.68 10.53
N VAL A 197 -13.96 -4.61 11.81
CA VAL A 197 -14.71 -3.96 12.87
C VAL A 197 -13.89 -2.80 13.40
N VAL A 198 -14.47 -1.60 13.36
CA VAL A 198 -13.83 -0.37 13.87
C VAL A 198 -14.38 -0.07 15.27
N VAL A 199 -13.47 -0.02 16.23
CA VAL A 199 -13.75 0.23 17.65
C VAL A 199 -13.28 1.62 18.00
N ASP A 200 -14.20 2.48 18.42
CA ASP A 200 -13.86 3.78 19.00
C ASP A 200 -13.32 3.57 20.41
N ALA A 201 -12.13 4.10 20.68
CA ALA A 201 -11.54 4.05 22.00
C ALA A 201 -10.60 5.22 22.24
N ASP A 202 -10.25 5.47 23.49
CA ASP A 202 -9.29 6.49 23.91
C ASP A 202 -8.50 5.97 25.12
N GLY A 203 -7.27 6.46 25.31
CA GLY A 203 -6.38 6.03 26.38
C GLY A 203 -6.12 4.51 26.41
N ALA A 204 -6.25 3.90 27.58
CA ALA A 204 -6.03 2.48 27.79
C ALA A 204 -7.25 1.65 27.37
N ILE A 205 -7.12 0.89 26.28
CA ILE A 205 -8.22 0.16 25.64
C ILE A 205 -8.39 -1.21 26.32
N GLY A 206 -9.45 -1.35 27.10
CA GLY A 206 -9.81 -2.55 27.86
C GLY A 206 -10.88 -3.42 27.20
N PRO A 207 -11.22 -4.55 27.84
CA PRO A 207 -12.32 -5.45 27.41
C PRO A 207 -13.69 -4.78 27.24
N ASP A 208 -13.93 -3.71 27.98
CA ASP A 208 -15.22 -3.02 28.14
C ASP A 208 -15.65 -2.25 26.90
N VAL A 209 -14.70 -1.78 26.09
CA VAL A 209 -14.97 -1.07 24.83
C VAL A 209 -15.00 -2.00 23.61
N LEU A 210 -14.53 -3.24 23.76
CA LEU A 210 -14.45 -4.19 22.66
C LEU A 210 -15.82 -4.79 22.32
N PRO A 211 -16.12 -5.01 21.03
CA PRO A 211 -17.40 -5.56 20.58
C PRO A 211 -17.66 -6.92 21.19
N GLY A 212 -18.85 -7.12 21.78
CA GLY A 212 -19.28 -8.42 22.29
C GLY A 212 -19.42 -9.45 21.16
N GLY A 213 -19.21 -10.74 21.49
CA GLY A 213 -19.37 -11.84 20.54
C GLY A 213 -18.05 -12.36 19.96
N ARG A 214 -18.14 -13.18 18.90
CA ARG A 214 -16.97 -13.76 18.22
C ARG A 214 -16.45 -12.80 17.14
N LEU A 215 -15.15 -12.81 16.92
CA LEU A 215 -14.39 -11.97 15.99
C LEU A 215 -13.62 -12.81 14.95
N ASP A 216 -14.05 -14.05 14.73
CA ASP A 216 -13.39 -14.96 13.78
C ASP A 216 -13.25 -14.36 12.40
N GLY A 217 -12.04 -14.41 11.86
CA GLY A 217 -11.75 -13.90 10.51
C GLY A 217 -11.69 -12.37 10.43
N MET A 218 -11.93 -11.63 11.52
CA MET A 218 -12.07 -10.17 11.48
C MET A 218 -10.75 -9.46 11.75
N ALA A 219 -10.56 -8.31 11.08
CA ALA A 219 -9.62 -7.28 11.48
C ALA A 219 -10.28 -6.35 12.49
N VAL A 220 -9.68 -6.20 13.67
CA VAL A 220 -10.14 -5.27 14.70
C VAL A 220 -9.29 -4.00 14.64
N LEU A 221 -9.91 -2.90 14.23
CA LEU A 221 -9.24 -1.61 14.03
C LEU A 221 -9.61 -0.66 15.16
N LEU A 222 -8.64 -0.33 16.00
CA LEU A 222 -8.77 0.56 17.14
C LEU A 222 -8.61 2.01 16.66
N ARG A 223 -9.73 2.73 16.60
CA ARG A 223 -9.78 4.14 16.19
C ARG A 223 -9.72 5.02 17.42
N THR A 224 -8.61 5.73 17.54
CA THR A 224 -8.29 6.59 18.69
C THR A 224 -8.17 8.06 18.27
N GLY A 225 -7.99 8.31 16.97
CA GLY A 225 -7.76 9.65 16.43
C GLY A 225 -6.37 10.20 16.74
N TRP A 226 -5.45 9.37 17.23
CA TRP A 226 -4.06 9.74 17.51
C TRP A 226 -3.27 10.05 16.24
N ASP A 227 -3.69 9.50 15.10
CA ASP A 227 -3.15 9.78 13.76
C ASP A 227 -3.11 11.27 13.42
N ARG A 228 -3.97 12.11 14.01
CA ARG A 228 -3.93 13.57 13.86
C ARG A 228 -2.65 14.22 14.36
N ARG A 229 -1.89 13.53 15.22
CA ARG A 229 -0.59 13.99 15.75
C ARG A 229 0.59 13.55 14.88
N TRP A 230 0.36 12.74 13.83
CA TRP A 230 1.43 12.27 12.94
C TRP A 230 2.31 13.41 12.42
N GLY A 231 3.62 13.19 12.39
CA GLY A 231 4.59 14.19 11.96
C GLY A 231 4.82 15.36 12.93
N THR A 232 4.12 15.39 14.07
CA THR A 232 4.35 16.38 15.14
C THR A 232 5.24 15.79 16.24
N ALA A 233 5.85 16.65 17.05
CA ALA A 233 6.62 16.24 18.22
C ALA A 233 5.79 15.45 19.25
N HIS A 234 4.46 15.59 19.21
CA HIS A 234 3.51 14.99 20.14
C HIS A 234 3.05 13.58 19.74
N TYR A 235 3.49 13.07 18.59
CA TYR A 235 3.04 11.75 18.13
C TYR A 235 3.49 10.61 19.05
N GLY A 236 4.69 10.73 19.62
CA GLY A 236 5.24 9.77 20.57
C GLY A 236 5.09 10.16 22.04
N ASP A 237 4.14 11.05 22.36
CA ASP A 237 3.88 11.42 23.75
C ASP A 237 3.38 10.20 24.55
N PRO A 238 3.73 10.09 25.85
CA PRO A 238 3.44 8.91 26.67
C PRO A 238 1.95 8.70 26.98
N ASP A 239 1.09 9.67 26.69
CA ASP A 239 -0.37 9.60 26.84
C ASP A 239 -1.07 9.01 25.60
N HIS A 240 -0.32 8.50 24.62
CA HIS A 240 -0.89 7.86 23.45
C HIS A 240 -1.80 6.67 23.85
N PRO A 241 -2.94 6.49 23.16
CA PRO A 241 -3.80 5.33 23.37
C PRO A 241 -3.11 4.01 23.02
N TYR A 242 -3.48 2.94 23.71
CA TYR A 242 -2.90 1.60 23.54
C TYR A 242 -3.87 0.49 23.97
N LEU A 243 -3.65 -0.73 23.48
CA LEU A 243 -4.39 -1.92 23.89
C LEU A 243 -3.82 -2.51 25.19
N THR A 244 -4.68 -2.69 26.19
CA THR A 244 -4.28 -3.35 27.45
C THR A 244 -4.06 -4.85 27.26
N GLU A 245 -3.30 -5.48 28.17
CA GLU A 245 -3.14 -6.94 28.18
C GLU A 245 -4.49 -7.68 28.19
N ALA A 246 -5.42 -7.24 29.06
CA ALA A 246 -6.75 -7.83 29.14
C ALA A 246 -7.55 -7.62 27.84
N GLY A 247 -7.41 -6.46 27.18
CA GLY A 247 -8.01 -6.22 25.87
C GLY A 247 -7.43 -7.17 24.80
N ALA A 248 -6.12 -7.35 24.77
CA ALA A 248 -5.45 -8.26 23.85
C ALA A 248 -5.88 -9.73 24.07
N GLN A 249 -5.99 -10.17 25.32
CA GLN A 249 -6.51 -11.50 25.67
C GLN A 249 -7.93 -11.71 25.11
N VAL A 250 -8.80 -10.71 25.24
CA VAL A 250 -10.15 -10.76 24.69
C VAL A 250 -10.16 -10.89 23.16
N LEU A 251 -9.26 -10.19 22.45
CA LEU A 251 -9.14 -10.35 21.00
C LEU A 251 -8.73 -11.77 20.61
N VAL A 252 -7.77 -12.36 21.32
CA VAL A 252 -7.34 -13.75 21.14
C VAL A 252 -8.49 -14.72 21.41
N GLU A 253 -9.14 -14.61 22.57
CA GLU A 253 -10.24 -15.49 22.98
C GLU A 253 -11.43 -15.45 22.03
N ARG A 254 -11.70 -14.28 21.43
CA ARG A 254 -12.80 -14.08 20.48
C ARG A 254 -12.42 -14.44 19.04
N GLY A 255 -11.15 -14.76 18.76
CA GLY A 255 -10.72 -15.25 17.44
C GLY A 255 -10.38 -14.17 16.42
N ALA A 256 -10.02 -12.95 16.86
CA ALA A 256 -9.56 -11.90 15.95
C ALA A 256 -8.41 -12.41 15.06
N THR A 257 -8.41 -12.01 13.79
CA THR A 257 -7.41 -12.46 12.81
C THR A 257 -6.27 -11.46 12.65
N LEU A 258 -6.56 -10.18 12.82
CA LEU A 258 -5.61 -9.07 12.77
C LEU A 258 -6.04 -7.99 13.76
N ALA A 259 -5.08 -7.32 14.39
CA ALA A 259 -5.31 -6.13 15.19
C ALA A 259 -4.62 -4.92 14.55
N GLY A 260 -5.32 -3.79 14.43
CA GLY A 260 -4.77 -2.55 13.91
C GLY A 260 -5.05 -1.38 14.85
N ILE A 261 -4.14 -0.40 14.92
CA ILE A 261 -4.32 0.82 15.73
C ILE A 261 -3.79 2.05 15.00
N ASP A 262 -4.45 3.20 15.18
CA ASP A 262 -4.03 4.51 14.63
C ASP A 262 -3.12 5.32 15.57
N SER A 263 -2.44 4.62 16.48
CA SER A 263 -1.54 5.17 17.51
C SER A 263 -0.09 4.80 17.25
N VAL A 264 0.83 5.38 18.03
CA VAL A 264 2.29 5.17 17.92
C VAL A 264 2.72 3.74 18.23
N ASN A 265 1.98 3.03 19.06
CA ASN A 265 2.21 1.63 19.38
C ASN A 265 0.92 1.01 19.91
N ILE A 266 0.72 -0.29 19.70
CA ILE A 266 -0.40 -1.05 20.27
C ILE A 266 -0.23 -1.27 21.77
N ASP A 267 0.98 -1.13 22.31
CA ASP A 267 1.28 -1.21 23.73
C ASP A 267 1.60 0.14 24.36
N ASP A 268 1.37 0.25 25.66
CA ASP A 268 1.90 1.35 26.49
C ASP A 268 3.43 1.44 26.34
N THR A 269 3.93 2.61 25.93
CA THR A 269 5.36 2.86 25.73
C THR A 269 6.10 3.35 26.98
N THR A 270 5.39 3.68 28.06
CA THR A 270 5.96 4.18 29.32
C THR A 270 6.64 3.08 30.15
N THR A 271 6.28 1.82 29.92
CA THR A 271 6.93 0.64 30.51
C THR A 271 7.76 -0.10 29.46
N GLY A 272 8.44 -1.19 29.84
CA GLY A 272 9.17 -2.05 28.90
C GLY A 272 8.46 -3.39 28.59
N GLN A 273 7.22 -3.60 29.05
CA GLN A 273 6.61 -4.93 29.09
C GLN A 273 6.01 -5.39 27.74
N ARG A 274 5.40 -4.48 26.99
CA ARG A 274 4.73 -4.73 25.70
C ARG A 274 3.81 -5.99 25.70
N PRO A 275 2.83 -6.06 26.63
CA PRO A 275 1.98 -7.25 26.78
C PRO A 275 1.02 -7.52 25.61
N ALA A 276 0.52 -6.50 24.90
CA ALA A 276 -0.37 -6.66 23.76
C ALA A 276 0.36 -7.31 22.57
N HIS A 277 1.55 -6.82 22.20
CA HIS A 277 2.42 -7.49 21.23
C HIS A 277 2.65 -8.95 21.61
N THR A 278 3.04 -9.19 22.86
CA THR A 278 3.33 -10.54 23.34
C THR A 278 2.12 -11.46 23.22
N THR A 279 0.94 -10.99 23.61
CA THR A 279 -0.30 -11.77 23.61
C THR A 279 -0.80 -12.05 22.18
N LEU A 280 -0.86 -11.02 21.33
CA LEU A 280 -1.39 -11.14 19.97
C LEU A 280 -0.47 -11.97 19.08
N LEU A 281 0.83 -11.70 19.09
CA LEU A 281 1.80 -12.39 18.25
C LEU A 281 1.99 -13.85 18.68
N ALA A 282 1.84 -14.18 19.96
CA ALA A 282 1.87 -15.57 20.43
C ALA A 282 0.68 -16.39 19.89
N ALA A 283 -0.46 -15.73 19.67
CA ALA A 283 -1.65 -16.32 19.05
C ALA A 283 -1.60 -16.30 17.51
N GLY A 284 -0.51 -15.79 16.91
CA GLY A 284 -0.37 -15.65 15.47
C GLY A 284 -1.27 -14.58 14.86
N ILE A 285 -1.68 -13.57 15.64
CA ILE A 285 -2.47 -12.42 15.21
C ILE A 285 -1.50 -11.30 14.83
N PRO A 286 -1.36 -10.93 13.54
CA PRO A 286 -0.51 -9.82 13.13
C PRO A 286 -1.04 -8.49 13.67
N VAL A 287 -0.12 -7.56 13.87
CA VAL A 287 -0.39 -6.20 14.37
C VAL A 287 -0.09 -5.20 13.26
N VAL A 288 -0.97 -4.20 13.08
CA VAL A 288 -0.74 -3.06 12.17
C VAL A 288 -0.75 -1.77 12.97
N GLU A 289 0.35 -1.05 12.95
CA GLU A 289 0.52 0.20 13.72
C GLU A 289 0.56 1.42 12.80
N HIS A 290 0.35 2.60 13.39
CA HIS A 290 0.34 3.87 12.66
C HIS A 290 -0.68 3.93 11.52
N LEU A 291 -1.86 3.33 11.71
CA LEU A 291 -2.96 3.54 10.77
C LEU A 291 -3.40 5.00 10.78
N THR A 292 -4.01 5.45 9.68
CA THR A 292 -4.69 6.75 9.60
C THR A 292 -6.03 6.62 8.90
N GLY A 293 -6.87 7.64 8.96
CA GLY A 293 -8.10 7.67 8.17
C GLY A 293 -9.20 6.72 8.66
N LEU A 294 -9.02 6.07 9.82
CA LEU A 294 -10.03 5.18 10.41
C LEU A 294 -11.38 5.89 10.67
N HIS A 295 -11.38 7.21 10.80
CA HIS A 295 -12.59 8.04 10.93
C HIS A 295 -13.47 8.03 9.67
N LEU A 296 -12.94 7.62 8.52
CA LEU A 296 -13.68 7.48 7.26
C LEU A 296 -14.39 6.12 7.13
N LEU A 297 -14.07 5.17 8.01
CA LEU A 297 -14.63 3.82 7.96
C LEU A 297 -15.95 3.72 8.76
N PRO A 298 -16.93 2.95 8.29
CA PRO A 298 -18.05 2.54 9.11
C PRO A 298 -17.58 1.57 10.21
N HIS A 299 -18.35 1.46 11.29
CA HIS A 299 -18.05 0.50 12.38
C HIS A 299 -17.96 -0.96 11.92
N THR A 300 -18.73 -1.33 10.90
CA THR A 300 -18.74 -2.67 10.30
C THR A 300 -19.04 -2.57 8.81
N GLY A 301 -18.75 -3.63 8.05
CA GLY A 301 -19.07 -3.74 6.63
C GLY A 301 -17.92 -3.39 5.68
N ALA A 302 -16.84 -2.79 6.20
CA ALA A 302 -15.61 -2.60 5.44
C ALA A 302 -14.79 -3.90 5.35
N HIS A 303 -13.95 -4.02 4.32
CA HIS A 303 -12.95 -5.09 4.20
C HIS A 303 -11.55 -4.47 4.21
N PHE A 304 -10.73 -4.84 5.19
CA PHE A 304 -9.40 -4.31 5.44
C PHE A 304 -8.30 -5.18 4.83
N THR A 305 -7.28 -4.54 4.27
CA THR A 305 -6.11 -5.19 3.69
C THR A 305 -4.85 -4.45 4.15
N ALA A 306 -3.84 -5.20 4.61
CA ALA A 306 -2.52 -4.71 5.02
C ALA A 306 -1.45 -5.74 4.66
N VAL A 307 -1.34 -6.07 3.37
CA VAL A 307 -0.38 -7.08 2.88
C VAL A 307 1.01 -6.45 2.76
N PRO A 308 2.04 -6.97 3.45
CA PRO A 308 3.42 -6.53 3.28
C PRO A 308 4.08 -7.22 2.08
N PRO A 309 5.21 -6.70 1.58
CA PRO A 309 6.10 -7.45 0.72
C PRO A 309 6.55 -8.76 1.39
N SER A 310 6.66 -9.82 0.58
CA SER A 310 7.15 -11.13 1.03
C SER A 310 8.68 -11.08 1.13
N ILE A 311 9.21 -10.68 2.29
CA ILE A 311 10.65 -10.55 2.54
C ILE A 311 11.09 -11.64 3.53
N ASP A 312 11.99 -12.50 3.08
CA ASP A 312 12.60 -13.56 3.89
C ASP A 312 13.53 -12.97 4.97
N GLY A 313 13.39 -13.45 6.19
CA GLY A 313 14.19 -13.03 7.34
C GLY A 313 13.80 -11.68 7.97
N MET A 314 12.71 -11.05 7.51
CA MET A 314 12.19 -9.80 8.09
C MET A 314 10.84 -10.02 8.75
N ALA A 315 10.71 -9.58 10.00
CA ALA A 315 9.49 -9.75 10.78
C ALA A 315 8.47 -8.62 10.61
N THR A 316 8.93 -7.46 10.18
CA THR A 316 8.14 -6.23 10.08
C THR A 316 8.49 -5.54 8.78
N PHE A 317 7.53 -4.90 8.13
CA PHE A 317 7.78 -4.03 6.98
C PHE A 317 6.60 -3.11 6.71
N PRO A 318 6.82 -1.95 6.06
CA PRO A 318 5.71 -1.06 5.73
C PRO A 318 4.70 -1.71 4.79
N VAL A 319 3.45 -1.33 4.97
CA VAL A 319 2.30 -1.78 4.18
C VAL A 319 1.60 -0.56 3.57
N ARG A 320 0.91 -0.77 2.44
CA ARG A 320 -0.14 0.15 2.01
C ARG A 320 -1.47 -0.41 2.48
N ALA A 321 -1.78 -0.17 3.75
CA ALA A 321 -3.06 -0.52 4.34
C ALA A 321 -4.20 0.28 3.71
N PHE A 322 -5.28 -0.40 3.36
CA PHE A 322 -6.49 0.21 2.81
C PHE A 322 -7.74 -0.59 3.20
N ALA A 323 -8.90 0.03 3.08
CA ALA A 323 -10.18 -0.64 3.23
C ALA A 323 -11.10 -0.42 2.02
N HIS A 324 -11.83 -1.46 1.65
CA HIS A 324 -12.95 -1.37 0.72
C HIS A 324 -14.27 -1.20 1.49
N VAL A 325 -15.01 -0.15 1.18
CA VAL A 325 -16.37 0.12 1.70
C VAL A 325 -17.38 -0.14 0.57
N PRO A 326 -18.27 -1.16 0.72
CA PRO A 326 -19.28 -1.51 -0.28
C PRO A 326 -20.36 -0.46 -0.55
#